data_AF-A0A1S1P2I3-F1
#
_entry.id   AF-A0A1S1P2I3-F1
#
_cell.length_a   1.000
_cell.length_b   1.000
_cell.length_c   1.000
_cell.angle_alpha   90.00
_cell.angle_beta   90.00
_cell.angle_gamma   90.00
#
_symmetry.space_group_name_H-M   'P 1'
#
loop_
_entity.id
_entity.type
_entity.pdbx_description
1 polymer ?
#
loop_
_entity_poly.entity_id
_entity_poly.type
_entity_poly.pdbx_seq_one_letter_code
_entity_poly.pdbx_strand_id
1 'polypeptide(L)'
;MGSFVFEAGQGLGGGGAGDVVKRVGTANGRFWILAVGDPRQCSSVATGPVIELLWEALGKEAIPEILTTARQREQGERETTGMFRQGRAVEALLRKRRDGTARLVPGSPATVAEVVADFWTERHAEHANDPTYSLSVSAPPNADALMLASAIRGRKRKAGELIGPDHLVQATDNVGRKFGVTLAVGDRVRLFAQLE
;
A
#
# COMPACT_ATOMS: atom_id res chain seq x y z
N MET A 1 27.45 -8.35 -15.74
CA MET A 1 26.15 -8.06 -16.36
C MET A 1 25.24 -7.57 -15.25
N GLY A 2 24.80 -6.30 -15.28
CA GLY A 2 23.95 -5.74 -14.23
C GLY A 2 22.46 -5.93 -14.56
N SER A 3 21.64 -6.17 -13.54
CA SER A 3 20.20 -6.32 -13.65
C SER A 3 19.49 -5.29 -12.77
N PHE A 4 18.54 -4.56 -13.35
CA PHE A 4 17.68 -3.64 -12.61
C PHE A 4 16.24 -4.16 -12.62
N VAL A 5 15.63 -4.24 -11.44
CA VAL A 5 14.22 -4.64 -11.27
C VAL A 5 13.45 -3.46 -10.70
N PHE A 6 12.32 -3.10 -11.31
CA PHE A 6 11.44 -2.07 -10.79
C PHE A 6 9.96 -2.43 -10.96
N GLU A 7 9.13 -1.83 -10.10
CA GLU A 7 7.68 -1.96 -10.16
C GLU A 7 7.12 -0.88 -11.12
N ALA A 8 6.49 -1.33 -12.21
CA ALA A 8 6.12 -0.49 -13.35
C ALA A 8 4.71 0.12 -13.27
N GLY A 9 3.87 -0.29 -12.32
CA GLY A 9 2.51 0.25 -12.13
C GLY A 9 2.42 1.46 -11.21
N GLN A 10 3.31 1.56 -10.21
CA GLN A 10 3.33 2.58 -9.15
C GLN A 10 4.74 3.17 -8.90
N GLY A 11 5.81 2.40 -9.13
CA GLY A 11 7.17 2.73 -8.68
C GLY A 11 7.91 3.76 -9.53
N LEU A 12 7.66 3.80 -10.84
CA LEU A 12 8.24 4.78 -11.77
C LEU A 12 7.15 5.28 -12.72
N GLY A 13 6.84 6.58 -12.69
CA GLY A 13 6.06 7.19 -13.78
C GLY A 13 6.86 7.22 -15.08
N GLY A 14 6.22 7.60 -16.19
CA GLY A 14 6.82 7.69 -17.52
C GLY A 14 8.14 8.47 -17.57
N GLY A 15 8.25 9.57 -16.82
CA GLY A 15 9.49 10.34 -16.70
C GLY A 15 10.62 9.56 -16.02
N GLY A 16 10.33 8.90 -14.89
CA GLY A 16 11.33 8.12 -14.13
C GLY A 16 11.80 6.88 -14.88
N ALA A 17 10.89 6.19 -15.59
CA ALA A 17 11.25 5.06 -16.44
C ALA A 17 12.16 5.48 -17.61
N GLY A 18 11.87 6.64 -18.24
CA GLY A 18 12.70 7.19 -19.31
C GLY A 18 14.12 7.55 -18.86
N ASP A 19 14.27 8.10 -17.66
CA ASP A 19 15.59 8.46 -17.12
C ASP A 19 16.44 7.22 -16.77
N VAL A 20 15.83 6.15 -16.27
CA VAL A 20 16.51 4.87 -16.06
C VAL A 20 17.02 4.31 -17.38
N VAL A 21 16.19 4.28 -18.42
CA VAL A 21 16.59 3.80 -19.76
C VAL A 21 17.73 4.64 -20.34
N LYS A 22 17.66 5.97 -20.24
CA LYS A 22 18.73 6.86 -20.69
C LYS A 22 20.03 6.62 -19.95
N ARG A 23 20.00 6.57 -18.61
CA ARG A 23 21.19 6.35 -17.78
C ARG A 23 21.84 5.00 -18.05
N VAL A 24 21.03 3.94 -18.17
CA VAL A 24 21.52 2.61 -18.51
C VAL A 24 22.07 2.57 -19.93
N GLY A 25 21.43 3.25 -20.90
CA GLY A 25 21.90 3.34 -22.28
C GLY A 25 23.22 4.10 -22.44
N THR A 26 23.51 5.07 -21.56
CA THR A 26 24.80 5.79 -21.53
C THR A 26 25.92 5.02 -20.82
N ALA A 27 25.59 3.98 -20.06
CA ALA A 27 26.58 3.11 -19.45
C ALA A 27 27.05 2.09 -20.50
N ASN A 28 28.34 2.10 -20.87
CA ASN A 28 28.96 1.24 -21.89
C ASN A 28 29.00 -0.28 -21.55
N GLY A 29 28.00 -0.80 -20.84
CA GLY A 29 27.88 -2.21 -20.43
C GLY A 29 26.64 -2.89 -21.01
N ARG A 30 26.63 -4.22 -21.00
CA ARG A 30 25.43 -5.01 -21.26
C ARG A 30 24.62 -5.13 -19.98
N PHE A 31 23.41 -4.57 -19.99
CA PHE A 31 22.47 -4.60 -18.88
C PHE A 31 21.13 -5.18 -19.33
N TRP A 32 20.39 -5.73 -18.36
CA TRP A 32 19.01 -6.14 -18.55
C TRP A 32 18.13 -5.37 -17.57
N ILE A 33 17.00 -4.90 -18.07
CA ILE A 33 15.96 -4.27 -17.28
C ILE A 33 14.80 -5.25 -17.21
N LEU A 34 14.41 -5.63 -16.00
CA LEU A 34 13.22 -6.43 -15.75
C LEU A 34 12.17 -5.52 -15.10
N ALA A 35 11.16 -5.15 -15.89
CA ALA A 35 10.00 -4.42 -15.39
C ALA A 35 8.88 -5.40 -15.04
N VAL A 36 8.32 -5.28 -13.82
CA VAL A 36 7.16 -6.07 -13.38
C VAL A 36 6.09 -5.12 -12.87
N GLY A 37 4.84 -5.31 -13.25
CA GLY A 37 3.76 -4.43 -12.81
C GLY A 37 2.40 -5.03 -13.13
N ASP A 38 1.35 -4.35 -12.67
CA ASP A 38 -0.04 -4.73 -12.92
C ASP A 38 -0.83 -3.51 -13.42
N PRO A 39 -1.30 -3.51 -14.68
CA PRO A 39 -2.01 -2.37 -15.27
C PRO A 39 -3.36 -2.08 -14.59
N ARG A 40 -3.86 -3.02 -13.76
CA ARG A 40 -5.11 -2.84 -13.00
C ARG A 40 -4.88 -2.43 -11.55
N GLN A 41 -3.63 -2.28 -11.11
CA GLN A 41 -3.34 -1.60 -9.85
C GLN A 41 -3.57 -0.09 -10.02
N CYS A 42 -3.53 0.66 -8.91
CA CYS A 42 -3.58 2.12 -8.98
C CYS A 42 -2.56 2.60 -10.04
N SER A 43 -2.88 3.69 -10.74
CA SER A 43 -1.94 4.32 -11.67
C SER A 43 -0.91 5.13 -10.90
N SER A 44 0.32 5.18 -11.41
CA SER A 44 1.40 5.95 -10.80
C SER A 44 0.96 7.39 -10.50
N VAL A 45 1.38 7.93 -9.35
CA VAL A 45 1.21 9.36 -9.02
C VAL A 45 2.07 10.23 -9.96
N ALA A 46 3.19 9.68 -10.45
CA ALA A 46 4.02 10.31 -11.46
C ALA A 46 3.46 10.07 -12.88
N THR A 47 3.59 11.09 -13.73
CA THR A 47 2.97 11.17 -15.08
C THR A 47 3.34 10.02 -16.01
N GLY A 48 2.33 9.33 -16.56
CA GLY A 48 2.44 8.50 -17.76
C GLY A 48 2.21 7.00 -17.52
N PRO A 49 1.40 6.32 -18.37
CA PRO A 49 1.05 4.90 -18.26
C PRO A 49 2.19 4.00 -18.77
N VAL A 50 3.18 3.71 -17.91
CA VAL A 50 4.42 3.01 -18.32
C VAL A 50 4.17 1.63 -18.91
N ILE A 51 3.23 0.86 -18.35
CA ILE A 51 2.94 -0.50 -18.83
C ILE A 51 2.33 -0.46 -20.23
N GLU A 52 1.40 0.47 -20.47
CA GLU A 52 0.76 0.69 -21.76
C GLU A 52 1.78 1.14 -22.81
N LEU A 53 2.70 2.04 -22.45
CA LEU A 53 3.79 2.47 -23.33
C LEU A 53 4.74 1.31 -23.68
N LEU A 54 5.02 0.41 -22.72
CA LEU A 54 5.82 -0.80 -22.99
C LEU A 54 5.08 -1.76 -23.93
N TRP A 55 3.75 -1.91 -23.80
CA TRP A 55 2.96 -2.69 -24.75
C TRP A 55 3.01 -2.11 -26.16
N GLU A 56 2.90 -0.79 -26.31
CA GLU A 56 2.99 -0.13 -27.61
C GLU A 56 4.39 -0.30 -28.23
N ALA A 57 5.46 -0.21 -27.43
CA ALA A 57 6.83 -0.27 -27.93
C ALA A 57 7.32 -1.69 -28.24
N LEU A 58 6.97 -2.68 -27.40
CA LEU A 58 7.49 -4.05 -27.50
C LEU A 58 6.51 -5.03 -28.15
N GLY A 59 5.23 -4.66 -28.23
CA GLY A 59 4.14 -5.55 -28.59
C GLY A 59 3.70 -6.41 -27.41
N LYS A 60 2.39 -6.60 -27.25
CA LYS A 60 1.81 -7.34 -26.13
C LYS A 60 2.31 -8.78 -26.02
N GLU A 61 2.49 -9.44 -27.15
CA GLU A 61 2.95 -10.84 -27.23
C GLU A 61 4.38 -11.06 -26.70
N ALA A 62 5.20 -9.99 -26.66
CA ALA A 62 6.55 -10.05 -26.13
C ALA A 62 6.61 -9.92 -24.60
N ILE A 63 5.48 -9.59 -23.95
CA ILE A 63 5.41 -9.37 -22.50
C ILE A 63 4.73 -10.57 -21.83
N PRO A 64 5.47 -11.40 -21.08
CA PRO A 64 4.89 -12.55 -20.39
C PRO A 64 3.92 -12.13 -19.28
N GLU A 65 2.76 -12.78 -19.21
CA GLU A 65 1.74 -12.53 -18.19
C GLU A 65 1.78 -13.58 -17.07
N ILE A 66 1.72 -13.13 -15.81
CA ILE A 66 1.54 -14.03 -14.65
C ILE A 66 0.04 -14.17 -14.38
N LEU A 67 -0.54 -15.30 -14.78
CA LEU A 67 -1.99 -15.55 -14.70
C LEU A 67 -2.43 -16.26 -13.41
N THR A 68 -1.47 -16.67 -12.56
CA THR A 68 -1.73 -17.44 -11.34
C THR A 68 -1.59 -16.59 -10.08
N THR A 69 -2.47 -16.78 -9.10
CA THR A 69 -2.41 -16.10 -7.80
C THR A 69 -1.69 -16.96 -6.74
N ALA A 70 -0.61 -16.42 -6.16
CA ALA A 70 0.17 -17.12 -5.13
C ALA A 70 -0.08 -16.62 -3.69
N ARG A 71 -0.56 -15.38 -3.53
CA ARG A 71 -0.67 -14.72 -2.20
C ARG A 71 -1.86 -15.24 -1.37
N GLN A 72 -3.03 -15.37 -1.98
CA GLN A 72 -4.22 -15.89 -1.30
C GLN A 72 -4.13 -17.41 -1.20
N ARG A 73 -4.24 -17.94 0.03
CA ARG A 73 -4.12 -19.40 0.27
C ARG A 73 -5.42 -20.12 -0.06
N GLU A 74 -6.55 -19.50 0.23
CA GLU A 74 -7.87 -20.11 0.05
C GLU A 74 -8.46 -19.80 -1.33
N GLN A 75 -9.13 -20.80 -1.91
CA GLN A 75 -9.79 -20.66 -3.20
C GLN A 75 -10.83 -19.52 -3.21
N GLY A 76 -11.59 -19.36 -2.12
CA GLY A 76 -12.61 -18.32 -2.02
C GLY A 76 -12.05 -16.90 -2.09
N GLU A 77 -10.89 -16.66 -1.48
CA GLU A 77 -10.20 -15.38 -1.54
C GLU A 77 -9.66 -15.07 -2.94
N ARG A 78 -9.14 -16.09 -3.64
CA ARG A 78 -8.67 -15.96 -5.03
C ARG A 78 -9.81 -15.55 -5.96
N GLU A 79 -10.95 -16.23 -5.85
CA GLU A 79 -12.15 -15.92 -6.63
C GLU A 79 -12.66 -14.51 -6.36
N THR A 80 -12.73 -14.11 -5.09
CA THR A 80 -13.19 -12.78 -4.67
C THR A 80 -12.25 -11.68 -5.18
N THR A 81 -10.94 -11.92 -5.11
CA THR A 81 -9.92 -11.01 -5.67
C THR A 81 -10.05 -10.91 -7.19
N GLY A 82 -10.31 -12.04 -7.87
CA GLY A 82 -10.58 -12.09 -9.31
C GLY A 82 -11.79 -11.26 -9.71
N MET A 83 -12.87 -11.29 -8.92
CA MET A 83 -14.07 -10.47 -9.15
C MET A 83 -13.75 -8.97 -9.08
N PHE A 84 -12.99 -8.51 -8.08
CA PHE A 84 -12.53 -7.12 -8.01
C PHE A 84 -11.71 -6.73 -9.24
N ARG A 85 -10.76 -7.59 -9.65
CA ARG A 85 -9.93 -7.37 -10.85
C ARG A 85 -10.77 -7.26 -12.12
N GLN A 86 -11.90 -7.96 -12.21
CA GLN A 86 -12.80 -7.98 -13.37
C GLN A 86 -13.86 -6.86 -13.35
N GLY A 87 -13.84 -5.96 -12.36
CA GLY A 87 -14.85 -4.91 -12.21
C GLY A 87 -16.17 -5.38 -11.58
N ARG A 88 -16.25 -6.63 -11.11
CA ARG A 88 -17.41 -7.21 -10.42
C ARG A 88 -17.41 -6.89 -8.93
N ALA A 89 -17.19 -5.62 -8.59
CA ALA A 89 -16.98 -5.17 -7.21
C ALA A 89 -18.21 -5.39 -6.31
N VAL A 90 -19.42 -5.19 -6.84
CA VAL A 90 -20.66 -5.39 -6.09
C VAL A 90 -20.81 -6.84 -5.64
N GLU A 91 -20.61 -7.79 -6.57
CA GLU A 91 -20.69 -9.22 -6.26
C GLU A 91 -19.62 -9.65 -5.24
N ALA A 92 -18.39 -9.15 -5.40
CA ALA A 92 -17.30 -9.41 -4.46
C ALA A 92 -17.61 -8.88 -3.04
N LEU A 93 -18.17 -7.67 -2.94
CA LEU A 93 -18.58 -7.08 -1.67
C LEU A 93 -19.75 -7.82 -1.02
N LEU A 94 -20.75 -8.23 -1.80
CA LEU A 94 -21.87 -9.04 -1.29
C LEU A 94 -21.38 -10.39 -0.76
N ARG A 95 -20.43 -11.04 -1.46
CA ARG A 95 -19.79 -12.26 -0.99
C ARG A 95 -19.08 -12.04 0.35
N LYS A 96 -18.24 -11.00 0.45
CA LYS A 96 -17.54 -10.64 1.69
C LYS A 96 -18.49 -10.26 2.83
N ARG A 97 -19.65 -9.68 2.53
CA ARG A 97 -20.66 -9.41 3.57
C ARG A 97 -21.29 -10.70 4.08
N ARG A 98 -21.59 -11.64 3.17
CA ARG A 98 -22.22 -12.93 3.51
C ARG A 98 -21.29 -13.83 4.33
N ASP A 99 -19.99 -13.81 4.04
CA ASP A 99 -18.99 -14.59 4.78
C ASP A 99 -18.44 -13.86 6.03
N GLY A 100 -18.93 -12.65 6.32
CA GLY A 100 -18.55 -11.86 7.49
C GLY A 100 -17.21 -11.15 7.38
N THR A 101 -16.52 -11.21 6.23
CA THR A 101 -15.21 -10.58 6.01
C THR A 101 -15.28 -9.12 5.51
N ALA A 102 -16.49 -8.57 5.32
CA ALA A 102 -16.72 -7.15 5.11
C ALA A 102 -17.87 -6.62 5.96
N ARG A 103 -17.63 -5.49 6.63
CA ARG A 103 -18.62 -4.78 7.46
C ARG A 103 -18.80 -3.36 6.95
N LEU A 104 -20.06 -2.92 6.89
CA LEU A 104 -20.38 -1.51 6.67
C LEU A 104 -20.54 -0.83 8.02
N VAL A 105 -19.82 0.28 8.23
CA VAL A 105 -19.90 1.08 9.44
C VAL A 105 -20.51 2.44 9.07
N PRO A 106 -21.75 2.74 9.48
CA PRO A 106 -22.32 4.07 9.28
C PRO A 106 -21.72 5.05 10.30
N GLY A 107 -21.55 6.30 9.91
CA GLY A 107 -21.14 7.37 10.82
C GLY A 107 -20.24 8.41 10.17
N SER A 108 -19.80 9.35 11.00
CA SER A 108 -18.78 10.33 10.63
C SER A 108 -17.40 9.65 10.50
N PRO A 109 -16.43 10.27 9.79
CA PRO A 109 -15.06 9.76 9.75
C PRO A 109 -14.45 9.46 11.13
N ALA A 110 -14.73 10.32 12.12
CA ALA A 110 -14.27 10.11 13.50
C ALA A 110 -14.92 8.87 14.16
N THR A 111 -16.21 8.66 13.95
CA THR A 111 -16.92 7.47 14.43
C THR A 111 -16.35 6.20 13.79
N VAL A 112 -16.08 6.24 12.48
CA VAL A 112 -15.47 5.12 11.76
C VAL A 112 -14.07 4.83 12.30
N ALA A 113 -13.28 5.86 12.61
CA ALA A 113 -11.94 5.70 13.16
C ALA A 113 -11.92 4.98 14.51
N GLU A 114 -12.84 5.31 15.41
CA GLU A 114 -12.97 4.60 16.70
C GLU A 114 -13.35 3.13 16.50
N VAL A 115 -14.32 2.85 15.63
CA VAL A 115 -14.73 1.47 15.33
C VAL A 115 -13.58 0.66 14.71
N VAL A 116 -12.80 1.26 13.81
CA VAL A 116 -11.62 0.63 13.23
C VAL A 116 -10.55 0.38 14.30
N ALA A 117 -10.35 1.30 15.24
CA ALA A 117 -9.38 1.13 16.33
C ALA A 117 -9.79 0.01 17.31
N ASP A 118 -11.08 -0.12 17.62
CA ASP A 118 -11.59 -1.23 18.43
C ASP A 118 -11.37 -2.56 17.70
N PHE A 119 -11.74 -2.63 16.41
CA PHE A 119 -11.55 -3.82 15.60
C PHE A 119 -10.06 -4.21 15.44
N TRP A 120 -9.18 -3.23 15.28
CA TRP A 120 -7.74 -3.45 15.23
C TRP A 120 -7.23 -4.09 16.53
N THR A 121 -7.76 -3.62 17.67
CA THR A 121 -7.40 -4.12 19.00
C THR A 121 -7.90 -5.55 19.21
N GLU A 122 -9.17 -5.82 18.89
CA GLU A 122 -9.78 -7.16 18.93
C GLU A 122 -8.94 -8.16 18.14
N ARG A 123 -8.55 -7.79 16.91
CA ARG A 123 -7.75 -8.67 16.05
C ARG A 123 -6.34 -8.92 16.56
N HIS A 124 -5.69 -7.92 17.14
CA HIS A 124 -4.38 -8.15 17.75
C HIS A 124 -4.49 -9.01 19.01
N ALA A 125 -5.58 -8.91 19.77
CA ALA A 125 -5.82 -9.78 20.92
C ALA A 125 -6.09 -11.24 20.49
N GLU A 126 -6.92 -11.45 19.47
CA GLU A 126 -7.21 -12.79 18.90
C GLU A 126 -5.94 -13.48 18.37
N HIS A 127 -5.01 -12.70 17.82
CA HIS A 127 -3.76 -13.19 17.25
C HIS A 127 -2.53 -12.94 18.14
N ALA A 128 -2.70 -12.69 19.45
CA ALA A 128 -1.60 -12.34 20.35
C ALA A 128 -0.49 -13.38 20.43
N ASN A 129 -0.82 -14.67 20.19
CA ASN A 129 0.13 -15.79 20.22
C ASN A 129 0.78 -16.08 18.86
N ASP A 130 0.45 -15.33 17.81
CA ASP A 130 1.06 -15.48 16.48
C ASP A 130 2.07 -14.34 16.24
N PRO A 131 3.39 -14.60 16.40
CA PRO A 131 4.41 -13.57 16.20
C PRO A 131 4.55 -13.14 14.72
N THR A 132 3.94 -13.87 13.78
CA THR A 132 3.96 -13.56 12.35
C THR A 132 2.75 -12.74 11.92
N TYR A 133 1.76 -12.58 12.80
CA TYR A 133 0.56 -11.84 12.49
C TYR A 133 0.87 -10.36 12.24
N SER A 134 0.30 -9.84 11.15
CA SER A 134 0.38 -8.41 10.84
C SER A 134 -0.94 -7.96 10.23
N LEU A 135 -1.38 -6.76 10.63
CA LEU A 135 -2.60 -6.15 10.13
C LEU A 135 -2.30 -4.73 9.67
N SER A 136 -2.52 -4.48 8.38
CA SER A 136 -2.46 -3.14 7.80
C SER A 136 -3.84 -2.49 7.81
N VAL A 137 -3.86 -1.18 8.09
CA VAL A 137 -5.05 -0.34 7.92
C VAL A 137 -4.73 0.72 6.87
N SER A 138 -5.60 0.86 5.88
CA SER A 138 -5.39 1.75 4.74
C SER A 138 -6.58 2.70 4.59
N ALA A 139 -6.30 3.97 4.32
CA ALA A 139 -7.29 4.98 3.96
C ALA A 139 -6.81 5.76 2.73
N PRO A 140 -7.71 6.25 1.85
CA PRO A 140 -7.29 6.94 0.65
C PRO A 140 -6.64 8.31 0.93
N PRO A 141 -7.24 9.23 1.71
CA PRO A 141 -6.57 10.49 2.06
C PRO A 141 -5.59 10.33 3.23
N ASN A 142 -4.47 11.06 3.20
CA ASN A 142 -3.53 11.12 4.32
C ASN A 142 -4.17 11.65 5.61
N ALA A 143 -5.15 12.55 5.50
CA ALA A 143 -5.89 13.07 6.65
C ALA A 143 -6.69 11.96 7.36
N ASP A 144 -7.33 11.07 6.60
CA ASP A 144 -8.06 9.93 7.14
C ASP A 144 -7.10 8.90 7.72
N ALA A 145 -5.97 8.64 7.05
CA ALA A 145 -4.93 7.76 7.58
C ALA A 145 -4.40 8.26 8.93
N LEU A 146 -4.17 9.57 9.07
CA LEU A 146 -3.77 10.20 10.33
C LEU A 146 -4.86 10.06 11.42
N MET A 147 -6.13 10.21 11.06
CA MET A 147 -7.26 10.03 11.97
C MET A 147 -7.35 8.59 12.50
N LEU A 148 -7.26 7.60 11.60
CA LEU A 148 -7.22 6.18 11.95
C LEU A 148 -6.02 5.85 12.84
N ALA A 149 -4.83 6.34 12.46
CA ALA A 149 -3.61 6.13 13.23
C ALA A 149 -3.72 6.73 14.64
N SER A 150 -4.32 7.91 14.78
CA SER A 150 -4.52 8.58 16.07
C SER A 150 -5.47 7.79 16.98
N ALA A 151 -6.58 7.26 16.44
CA ALA A 151 -7.51 6.43 17.19
C ALA A 151 -6.86 5.13 17.67
N ILE A 152 -6.11 4.44 16.80
CA ILE A 152 -5.33 3.23 17.14
C ILE A 152 -4.27 3.55 18.19
N ARG A 153 -3.54 4.67 18.04
CA ARG A 153 -2.55 5.14 19.01
C ARG A 153 -3.18 5.33 20.39
N GLY A 154 -4.41 5.86 20.44
CA GLY A 154 -5.19 5.96 21.68
C GLY A 154 -5.46 4.61 22.36
N ARG A 155 -5.73 3.55 21.58
CA ARG A 155 -5.89 2.18 22.12
C ARG A 155 -4.57 1.62 22.65
N LYS A 156 -3.48 1.74 21.89
CA LYS A 156 -2.14 1.33 22.33
C LYS A 156 -1.69 2.05 23.61
N ARG A 157 -2.01 3.34 23.74
CA ARG A 157 -1.75 4.12 24.96
C ARG A 157 -2.47 3.54 26.17
N LYS A 158 -3.77 3.25 26.03
CA LYS A 158 -4.59 2.65 27.11
C LYS A 158 -4.11 1.24 27.48
N ALA A 159 -3.62 0.48 26.50
CA ALA A 159 -3.04 -0.85 26.70
C ALA A 159 -1.62 -0.84 27.30
N GLY A 160 -1.01 0.34 27.49
CA GLY A 160 0.35 0.46 28.03
C GLY A 160 1.46 0.15 27.01
N GLU A 161 1.13 -0.02 25.73
CA GLU A 161 2.11 -0.26 24.66
C GLU A 161 2.90 0.99 24.28
N LEU A 162 2.36 2.18 24.57
CA LEU A 162 3.02 3.46 24.33
C LEU A 162 3.50 4.06 25.65
N ILE A 163 4.81 4.08 25.84
CA ILE A 163 5.45 4.38 27.12
C ILE A 163 5.99 5.82 27.11
N GLY A 164 5.89 6.50 28.25
CA GLY A 164 6.51 7.81 28.45
C GLY A 164 5.74 8.98 27.82
N PRO A 165 6.32 10.19 27.84
CA PRO A 165 5.67 11.37 27.30
C PRO A 165 5.62 11.36 25.77
N ASP A 166 4.73 12.18 25.26
CA ASP A 166 4.60 12.47 23.85
C ASP A 166 5.67 13.51 23.44
N HIS A 167 6.44 13.20 22.39
CA HIS A 167 7.47 14.09 21.83
C HIS A 167 6.98 14.67 20.49
N LEU A 168 7.03 15.99 20.37
CA LEU A 168 6.70 16.67 19.12
C LEU A 168 7.91 16.62 18.18
N VAL A 169 7.75 15.96 17.03
CA VAL A 169 8.75 15.85 15.98
C VAL A 169 8.28 16.64 14.76
N GLN A 170 9.17 17.44 14.17
CA GLN A 170 8.90 18.12 12.92
C GLN A 170 9.08 17.14 11.75
N ALA A 171 8.07 17.01 10.92
CA ALA A 171 8.04 16.18 9.73
C ALA A 171 7.82 17.04 8.47
N THR A 172 8.08 16.46 7.31
CA THR A 172 7.89 17.10 6.01
C THR A 172 7.26 16.11 5.05
N ASP A 173 6.33 16.55 4.21
CA ASP A 173 5.72 15.72 3.17
C ASP A 173 6.52 15.76 1.85
N ASN A 174 6.02 15.06 0.84
CA ASN A 174 6.62 15.00 -0.50
C ASN A 174 6.60 16.32 -1.27
N VAL A 175 5.90 17.35 -0.79
CA VAL A 175 5.83 18.69 -1.39
C VAL A 175 6.63 19.71 -0.56
N GLY A 176 7.32 19.27 0.50
CA GLY A 176 8.10 20.14 1.37
C GLY A 176 7.28 20.85 2.47
N ARG A 177 5.99 20.52 2.63
CA ARG A 177 5.17 21.11 3.69
C ARG A 177 5.60 20.56 5.04
N LYS A 178 5.94 21.46 5.96
CA LYS A 178 6.29 21.12 7.34
C LYS A 178 5.05 20.94 8.21
N PHE A 179 5.06 19.93 9.07
CA PHE A 179 4.02 19.69 10.06
C PHE A 179 4.58 18.99 11.29
N GLY A 180 3.93 19.19 12.44
CA GLY A 180 4.28 18.50 13.69
C GLY A 180 3.60 17.14 13.78
N VAL A 181 4.35 16.13 14.20
CA VAL A 181 3.84 14.79 14.54
C VAL A 181 4.22 14.47 15.97
N THR A 182 3.25 14.01 16.75
CA THR A 182 3.47 13.62 18.13
C THR A 182 3.76 12.11 18.21
N LEU A 183 4.90 11.74 18.79
CA LEU A 183 5.37 10.36 18.88
C LEU A 183 5.68 9.96 20.33
N ALA A 184 5.43 8.70 20.68
CA ALA A 184 5.85 8.09 21.94
C ALA A 184 6.69 6.83 21.69
N VAL A 185 7.41 6.37 22.72
CA VAL A 185 8.14 5.10 22.64
C VAL A 185 7.15 3.96 22.41
N GLY A 186 7.37 3.17 21.36
CA GLY A 186 6.46 2.10 20.93
C GLY A 186 5.63 2.44 19.68
N ASP A 187 5.69 3.68 19.19
CA ASP A 187 5.09 4.06 17.91
C ASP A 187 5.86 3.44 16.72
N ARG A 188 5.12 2.98 15.70
CA ARG A 188 5.68 2.51 14.42
C ARG A 188 5.58 3.63 13.40
N VAL A 189 6.72 4.10 12.92
CA VAL A 189 6.81 5.18 11.93
C VAL A 189 7.32 4.67 10.59
N ARG A 190 6.84 5.26 9.50
CA ARG A 190 7.40 5.08 8.16
C ARG A 190 8.04 6.38 7.73
N LEU A 191 9.33 6.32 7.40
CA LEU A 191 10.05 7.45 6.84
C LEU A 191 9.77 7.52 5.33
N PHE A 192 9.42 8.70 4.86
CA PHE A 192 9.38 9.03 3.43
C PHE A 192 10.66 9.84 3.17
N ALA A 193 11.65 9.25 2.50
CA ALA A 193 12.90 9.94 2.14
C ALA A 193 12.59 11.16 1.25
N GLN A 194 13.35 12.27 1.32
CA GLN A 194 14.70 12.38 0.76
C GLN A 194 15.75 12.81 1.80
N LEU A 195 16.82 12.04 1.95
CA LEU A 195 18.11 12.61 2.32
C LEU A 195 18.73 13.10 1.00
N GLU A 196 19.03 14.39 0.92
CA GLU A 196 19.89 14.97 -0.12
C GLU A 196 21.30 14.36 -0.07
#